data_AF-A0A1I6RG25-F1
#
_entry.id   AF-A0A1I6RG25-F1
#
_cell.length_a   1.000
_cell.length_b   1.000
_cell.length_c   1.000
_cell.angle_alpha   90.00
_cell.angle_beta   90.00
_cell.angle_gamma   90.00
#
_symmetry.space_group_name_H-M   'P 1'
#
loop_
_entity.id
_entity.type
_entity.pdbx_description
1 polymer ?
#
loop_
_entity_poly.entity_id
_entity_poly.type
_entity_poly.pdbx_seq_one_letter_code
_entity_poly.pdbx_strand_id
1 'polypeptide(L)'
;MRYPIRYIYVVFSLVILCGCYNDELNKVQIKDSNEKKQSNDVISVKEFEVNDAPFKQSKTPEEAVIHQVKYKLSNKKVVQAKKKNVLYSVTYGNQGVTAVKVPSCTVTDYFLFSTDPDNDRKEKRYWAINGVLDVTIGEMEKDSKGLALPFKEFVSGKFSIDDNDKKVIWAIANEKHVITIGKFPIPPLDHKLNGKPQLQFPLENFSPKDPKRDSILNMGKHYLFLGTKGNPILYYREGDSLIWISGNVSEKELKKLAASLPKVSSSSFPFSKE
;
A
#
# COMPACT_ATOMS: atom_id res chain seq x y z
N MET A 1 -58.64 -9.77 23.24
CA MET A 1 -58.81 -8.64 22.28
C MET A 1 -58.20 -9.09 20.96
N ARG A 2 -58.91 -9.64 19.96
CA ARG A 2 -59.98 -9.12 19.07
C ARG A 2 -59.54 -7.91 18.20
N TYR A 3 -58.88 -8.22 17.06
CA TYR A 3 -59.03 -7.82 15.62
C TYR A 3 -59.66 -6.45 15.19
N PRO A 4 -59.61 -5.98 13.91
CA PRO A 4 -59.09 -6.54 12.62
C PRO A 4 -58.26 -5.56 11.72
N ILE A 5 -57.43 -6.00 10.75
CA ILE A 5 -57.63 -6.28 9.29
C ILE A 5 -58.40 -5.23 8.45
N ARG A 6 -57.83 -4.85 7.27
CA ARG A 6 -58.44 -4.57 5.91
C ARG A 6 -58.09 -3.18 5.32
N TYR A 7 -57.81 -2.89 4.03
CA TYR A 7 -57.84 -3.51 2.67
C TYR A 7 -56.84 -2.71 1.76
N ILE A 8 -55.98 -3.29 0.91
CA ILE A 8 -56.08 -3.59 -0.57
C ILE A 8 -56.42 -2.40 -1.50
N TYR A 9 -55.55 -2.08 -2.49
CA TYR A 9 -55.73 -2.22 -3.98
C TYR A 9 -54.54 -1.55 -4.74
N VAL A 10 -53.68 -2.30 -5.46
CA VAL A 10 -53.60 -2.53 -6.95
C VAL A 10 -53.05 -1.31 -7.72
N VAL A 11 -52.05 -1.39 -8.61
CA VAL A 11 -52.08 -1.73 -10.06
C VAL A 11 -50.59 -1.68 -10.54
N PHE A 12 -49.94 -2.78 -10.93
CA PHE A 12 -49.74 -3.30 -12.29
C PHE A 12 -49.37 -2.28 -13.40
N SER A 13 -48.10 -2.22 -13.82
CA SER A 13 -47.74 -1.84 -15.20
C SER A 13 -46.36 -2.36 -15.57
N LEU A 14 -46.39 -3.48 -16.31
CA LEU A 14 -45.35 -3.90 -17.25
C LEU A 14 -45.23 -2.87 -18.37
N VAL A 15 -44.02 -2.47 -18.71
CA VAL A 15 -43.64 -2.20 -20.10
C VAL A 15 -42.27 -2.84 -20.34
N ILE A 16 -42.32 -4.06 -20.87
CA ILE A 16 -41.24 -4.66 -21.64
C ILE A 16 -41.31 -3.98 -23.00
N LEU A 17 -40.30 -3.17 -23.34
CA LEU A 17 -40.04 -2.84 -24.74
C LEU A 17 -38.87 -3.69 -25.21
N CYS A 18 -39.23 -4.73 -25.96
CA CYS A 18 -38.37 -5.40 -26.91
C CYS A 18 -37.77 -4.38 -27.87
N GLY A 19 -36.46 -4.52 -28.11
CA GLY A 19 -35.75 -3.89 -29.21
C GLY A 19 -34.64 -4.81 -29.68
N CYS A 20 -34.98 -6.03 -30.09
CA CYS A 20 -34.10 -6.85 -30.92
C CYS A 20 -34.04 -6.18 -32.31
N TYR A 21 -32.92 -5.53 -32.63
CA TYR A 21 -32.59 -5.18 -33.99
C TYR A 21 -31.61 -6.23 -34.51
N ASN A 22 -32.13 -7.13 -35.34
CA ASN A 22 -31.35 -8.14 -36.06
C ASN A 22 -31.13 -7.59 -37.47
N ASP A 23 -29.88 -7.40 -37.87
CA ASP A 23 -29.51 -7.25 -39.29
C ASP A 23 -28.41 -8.27 -39.59
N GLU A 24 -28.81 -9.37 -40.24
CA GLU A 24 -27.89 -10.25 -40.95
C GLU A 24 -27.56 -9.59 -42.28
N LEU A 25 -26.30 -9.21 -42.52
CA LEU A 25 -25.62 -9.33 -43.82
C LEU A 25 -24.18 -8.81 -43.72
N ASN A 26 -23.23 -9.73 -43.56
CA ASN A 26 -22.21 -10.02 -44.59
C ASN A 26 -21.12 -10.94 -44.04
N LYS A 27 -21.14 -12.19 -44.51
CA LYS A 27 -19.97 -13.06 -44.54
C LYS A 27 -18.96 -12.44 -45.50
N VAL A 28 -17.87 -11.89 -44.96
CA VAL A 28 -16.61 -11.80 -45.70
C VAL A 28 -15.60 -12.69 -44.97
N GLN A 29 -15.37 -13.87 -45.54
CA GLN A 29 -14.14 -14.62 -45.28
C GLN A 29 -12.97 -13.79 -45.83
N ILE A 30 -12.15 -13.25 -44.95
CA ILE A 30 -10.79 -12.83 -45.32
C ILE A 30 -9.87 -13.95 -44.86
N LYS A 31 -9.31 -14.65 -45.85
CA LYS A 31 -8.22 -15.61 -45.71
C LYS A 31 -7.03 -14.97 -44.99
N ASP A 32 -6.37 -15.81 -44.19
CA ASP A 32 -5.08 -15.58 -43.58
C ASP A 32 -4.12 -14.77 -44.46
N SER A 33 -3.71 -13.62 -43.95
CA SER A 33 -2.35 -13.14 -44.17
C SER A 33 -1.62 -13.23 -42.84
N ASN A 34 -0.66 -14.15 -42.81
CA ASN A 34 0.41 -14.20 -41.82
C ASN A 34 1.13 -12.85 -41.81
N GLU A 35 0.69 -11.92 -40.97
CA GLU A 35 1.60 -11.02 -40.27
C GLU A 35 1.66 -11.50 -38.82
N LYS A 36 2.61 -12.38 -38.53
CA LYS A 36 3.26 -12.39 -37.21
C LYS A 36 3.97 -11.04 -37.05
N LYS A 37 3.20 -9.98 -36.81
CA LYS A 37 3.70 -8.88 -36.01
C LYS A 37 3.76 -9.43 -34.61
N GLN A 38 4.97 -9.80 -34.21
CA GLN A 38 5.34 -9.91 -32.81
C GLN A 38 5.20 -8.51 -32.20
N SER A 39 3.95 -8.12 -31.96
CA SER A 39 3.61 -7.11 -30.98
C SER A 39 4.23 -7.63 -29.69
N ASN A 40 5.20 -6.91 -29.15
CA ASN A 40 5.57 -7.09 -27.75
C ASN A 40 4.33 -6.67 -26.95
N ASP A 41 3.34 -7.56 -26.83
CA ASP A 41 2.10 -7.29 -26.12
C ASP A 41 2.48 -6.89 -24.70
N VAL A 42 2.15 -5.65 -24.36
CA VAL A 42 2.42 -5.09 -23.04
C VAL A 42 1.56 -5.87 -22.03
N ILE A 43 2.22 -6.63 -21.16
CA ILE A 43 1.59 -7.39 -20.09
C ILE A 43 1.53 -6.51 -18.84
N SER A 44 0.32 -6.21 -18.37
CA SER A 44 0.04 -5.44 -17.16
C SER A 44 -1.00 -6.13 -16.29
N VAL A 45 -1.16 -5.67 -15.05
CA VAL A 45 -2.24 -6.11 -14.17
C VAL A 45 -3.59 -5.58 -14.65
N LYS A 46 -4.62 -6.43 -14.67
CA LYS A 46 -6.01 -6.05 -14.94
C LYS A 46 -6.87 -6.05 -13.70
N GLU A 47 -6.62 -6.99 -12.80
CA GLU A 47 -7.38 -7.17 -11.57
C GLU A 47 -6.48 -7.85 -10.54
N PHE A 48 -6.76 -7.64 -9.26
CA PHE A 48 -6.19 -8.43 -8.18
C PHE A 48 -7.32 -8.91 -7.26
N GLU A 49 -7.11 -10.07 -6.66
CA GLU A 49 -8.01 -10.66 -5.68
C GLU A 49 -7.27 -10.83 -4.37
N VAL A 50 -7.91 -10.42 -3.27
CA VAL A 50 -7.46 -10.68 -1.91
C VAL A 50 -8.38 -11.75 -1.32
N ASN A 51 -7.81 -12.90 -1.00
CA ASN A 51 -8.52 -14.03 -0.39
C ASN A 51 -7.87 -14.40 0.94
N ASP A 52 -8.64 -14.96 1.86
CA ASP A 52 -8.10 -15.50 3.10
C ASP A 52 -7.03 -16.58 2.84
N ALA A 53 -5.95 -16.53 3.62
CA ALA A 53 -4.91 -17.56 3.62
C ALA A 53 -5.06 -18.46 4.85
N PRO A 54 -4.61 -19.73 4.81
CA PRO A 54 -4.49 -20.54 6.00
C PRO A 54 -3.60 -19.86 7.04
N PHE A 55 -3.96 -19.89 8.33
CA PHE A 55 -3.20 -19.25 9.43
C PHE A 55 -1.68 -19.52 9.40
N LYS A 56 -1.27 -20.74 9.03
CA LYS A 56 0.15 -21.11 8.96
C LYS A 56 0.93 -20.34 7.90
N GLN A 57 0.25 -19.66 6.98
CA GLN A 57 0.77 -18.96 5.81
C GLN A 57 0.52 -17.44 5.88
N SER A 58 0.20 -16.90 7.06
CA SER A 58 -0.08 -15.47 7.24
C SER A 58 0.34 -14.97 8.63
N LYS A 59 1.43 -15.53 9.18
CA LYS A 59 1.95 -15.15 10.50
C LYS A 59 2.72 -13.83 10.47
N THR A 60 3.09 -13.37 9.29
CA THR A 60 3.77 -12.09 9.06
C THR A 60 3.06 -11.30 7.96
N PRO A 61 3.23 -9.96 7.90
CA PRO A 61 2.70 -9.14 6.81
C PRO A 61 3.10 -9.66 5.42
N GLU A 62 4.37 -10.03 5.27
CA GLU A 62 4.88 -10.61 4.02
C GLU A 62 4.15 -11.90 3.63
N GLU A 63 4.03 -12.83 4.57
CA GLU A 63 3.35 -14.10 4.34
C GLU A 63 1.88 -13.89 3.96
N ALA A 64 1.19 -13.00 4.66
CA ALA A 64 -0.17 -12.62 4.32
C ALA A 64 -0.26 -12.16 2.88
N VAL A 65 0.57 -11.21 2.44
CA VAL A 65 0.52 -10.70 1.07
C VAL A 65 0.84 -11.76 0.03
N ILE A 66 1.91 -12.54 0.20
CA ILE A 66 2.28 -13.53 -0.82
C ILE A 66 1.29 -14.68 -0.89
N HIS A 67 0.47 -14.93 0.13
CA HIS A 67 -0.48 -16.05 0.18
C HIS A 67 -1.94 -15.64 -0.05
N GLN A 68 -2.32 -14.40 0.25
CA GLN A 68 -3.68 -13.87 0.10
C GLN A 68 -3.93 -13.25 -1.27
N VAL A 69 -2.88 -12.77 -1.96
CA VAL A 69 -3.04 -11.97 -3.19
C VAL A 69 -2.78 -12.78 -4.46
N LYS A 70 -3.71 -12.69 -5.41
CA LYS A 70 -3.54 -13.17 -6.79
C LYS A 70 -3.76 -12.01 -7.77
N TYR A 71 -3.00 -11.99 -8.85
CA TYR A 71 -3.10 -10.98 -9.91
C TYR A 71 -3.58 -11.64 -11.21
N LYS A 72 -4.60 -11.07 -11.84
CA LYS A 72 -5.03 -11.43 -13.20
C LYS A 72 -4.39 -10.46 -14.19
N LEU A 73 -3.60 -10.99 -15.12
CA LEU A 73 -2.84 -10.21 -16.10
C LEU A 73 -3.63 -10.01 -17.40
N SER A 74 -3.24 -9.01 -18.20
CA SER A 74 -3.85 -8.72 -19.51
C SER A 74 -3.81 -9.90 -20.49
N ASN A 75 -2.85 -10.81 -20.34
CA ASN A 75 -2.74 -12.05 -21.12
C ASN A 75 -3.53 -13.23 -20.53
N LYS A 76 -4.47 -12.97 -19.60
CA LYS A 76 -5.33 -13.95 -18.91
C LYS A 76 -4.60 -14.90 -17.96
N LYS A 77 -3.29 -14.75 -17.74
CA LYS A 77 -2.57 -15.53 -16.73
C LYS A 77 -2.91 -15.02 -15.34
N VAL A 78 -3.02 -15.95 -14.39
CA VAL A 78 -3.10 -15.64 -12.97
C VAL A 78 -1.74 -15.91 -12.34
N VAL A 79 -1.21 -14.91 -11.64
CA VAL A 79 0.10 -15.00 -10.99
C VAL A 79 0.00 -14.63 -9.52
N GLN A 80 0.96 -15.11 -8.75
CA GLN A 80 1.07 -14.86 -7.32
C GLN A 80 2.52 -14.49 -7.02
N ALA A 81 2.71 -13.47 -6.18
CA ALA A 81 4.03 -13.05 -5.77
C ALA A 81 4.71 -14.13 -4.92
N LYS A 82 6.03 -14.23 -5.02
CA LYS A 82 6.85 -15.06 -4.15
C LYS A 82 7.76 -14.17 -3.30
N LYS A 83 8.48 -14.74 -2.33
CA LYS A 83 9.42 -13.98 -1.47
C LYS A 83 10.40 -13.10 -2.23
N LYS A 84 10.85 -13.52 -3.42
CA LYS A 84 11.75 -12.75 -4.30
C LYS A 84 11.12 -11.51 -4.94
N ASN A 85 9.79 -11.45 -4.96
CA ASN A 85 9.01 -10.33 -5.50
C ASN A 85 8.75 -9.24 -4.45
N VAL A 86 8.90 -9.59 -3.16
CA VAL A 86 8.72 -8.66 -2.05
C VAL A 86 9.97 -7.79 -1.95
N LEU A 87 9.82 -6.49 -2.20
CA LEU A 87 10.91 -5.52 -2.16
C LEU A 87 11.31 -5.21 -0.72
N TYR A 88 10.32 -4.92 0.11
CA TYR A 88 10.49 -4.79 1.54
C TYR A 88 9.18 -5.14 2.25
N SER A 89 9.33 -5.50 3.52
CA SER A 89 8.23 -5.65 4.46
C SER A 89 8.67 -5.05 5.78
N VAL A 90 7.82 -4.24 6.37
CA VAL A 90 8.05 -3.59 7.65
C VAL A 90 6.81 -3.66 8.52
N THR A 91 7.03 -3.67 9.83
CA THR A 91 5.97 -3.64 10.83
C THR A 91 6.18 -2.38 11.66
N TYR A 92 5.10 -1.63 11.88
CA TYR A 92 5.07 -0.39 12.63
C TYR A 92 3.84 -0.39 13.52
N GLY A 93 3.99 -0.11 14.81
CA GLY A 93 2.83 -0.30 15.70
C GLY A 93 2.37 -1.76 15.70
N ASN A 94 1.07 -1.93 15.50
CA ASN A 94 0.47 -3.24 15.25
C ASN A 94 0.02 -3.35 13.78
N GLN A 95 0.73 -2.70 12.85
CA GLN A 95 0.39 -2.65 11.43
C GLN A 95 1.62 -3.03 10.61
N GLY A 96 1.39 -3.48 9.38
CA GLY A 96 2.40 -3.93 8.45
C GLY A 96 2.24 -3.22 7.12
N VAL A 97 3.36 -2.94 6.46
CA VAL A 97 3.38 -2.55 5.04
C VAL A 97 4.33 -3.45 4.30
N THR A 98 3.86 -3.99 3.18
CA THR A 98 4.64 -4.84 2.29
C THR A 98 4.53 -4.32 0.87
N ALA A 99 5.66 -4.02 0.25
CA ALA A 99 5.72 -3.64 -1.16
C ALA A 99 6.17 -4.83 -2.01
N VAL A 100 5.45 -5.06 -3.11
CA VAL A 100 5.65 -6.22 -3.98
C VAL A 100 5.74 -5.76 -5.43
N LYS A 101 6.75 -6.26 -6.16
CA LYS A 101 6.80 -6.19 -7.63
C LYS A 101 5.99 -7.33 -8.23
N VAL A 102 4.97 -7.01 -9.03
CA VAL A 102 4.14 -8.03 -9.67
C VAL A 102 4.99 -8.86 -10.64
N PRO A 103 4.99 -10.21 -10.53
CA PRO A 103 5.74 -11.05 -11.44
C PRO A 103 5.10 -11.09 -12.83
N SER A 104 5.92 -11.35 -13.85
CA SER A 104 5.45 -11.67 -15.21
C SER A 104 4.70 -10.55 -15.95
N CYS A 105 4.79 -9.32 -15.48
CA CYS A 105 4.42 -8.12 -16.23
C CYS A 105 5.61 -7.62 -17.06
N THR A 106 5.34 -7.02 -18.23
CA THR A 106 6.36 -6.27 -18.99
C THR A 106 6.49 -4.85 -18.45
N VAL A 107 5.38 -4.28 -17.98
CA VAL A 107 5.38 -3.02 -17.21
C VAL A 107 5.78 -3.32 -15.77
N THR A 108 6.52 -2.42 -15.15
CA THR A 108 6.82 -2.57 -13.71
C THR A 108 5.63 -2.07 -12.90
N ASP A 109 4.88 -3.00 -12.33
CA ASP A 109 3.80 -2.72 -11.39
C ASP A 109 4.23 -3.06 -9.97
N TYR A 110 4.06 -2.11 -9.06
CA TYR A 110 4.20 -2.32 -7.63
C TYR A 110 2.86 -2.25 -6.94
N PHE A 111 2.68 -3.12 -5.95
CA PHE A 111 1.55 -3.04 -5.03
C PHE A 111 2.09 -2.88 -3.61
N LEU A 112 1.54 -1.91 -2.89
CA LEU A 112 1.78 -1.71 -1.48
C LEU A 112 0.54 -2.14 -0.72
N PHE A 113 0.72 -3.09 0.19
CA PHE A 113 -0.35 -3.60 1.03
C PHE A 113 -0.15 -3.11 2.44
N SER A 114 -1.19 -2.48 2.99
CA SER A 114 -1.33 -2.33 4.43
C SER A 114 -1.95 -3.61 4.99
N THR A 115 -1.44 -4.06 6.13
CA THR A 115 -1.94 -5.23 6.83
C THR A 115 -2.07 -4.96 8.32
N ASP A 116 -3.12 -5.45 8.95
CA ASP A 116 -3.27 -5.44 10.41
C ASP A 116 -3.47 -6.88 10.92
N PRO A 117 -3.10 -7.18 12.17
CA PRO A 117 -3.45 -8.45 12.77
C PRO A 117 -4.95 -8.46 13.06
N ASP A 118 -5.61 -9.44 12.46
CA ASP A 118 -6.98 -9.81 12.76
C ASP A 118 -7.02 -10.46 14.16
N ASN A 119 -7.82 -9.86 15.03
CA ASN A 119 -8.03 -10.31 16.41
C ASN A 119 -9.33 -11.11 16.58
N ASP A 120 -10.16 -11.24 15.53
CA ASP A 120 -11.46 -11.93 15.63
C ASP A 120 -11.29 -13.45 15.80
N ARG A 121 -10.11 -13.98 15.44
CA ARG A 121 -9.77 -15.39 15.66
C ARG A 121 -9.13 -15.55 17.04
N LYS A 122 -9.98 -15.83 18.03
CA LYS A 122 -9.76 -15.99 19.50
C LYS A 122 -8.49 -16.71 19.99
N GLU A 123 -7.66 -17.30 19.14
CA GLU A 123 -6.47 -18.04 19.59
C GLU A 123 -5.17 -17.72 18.86
N LYS A 124 -5.16 -17.07 17.68
CA LYS A 124 -3.91 -16.92 16.91
C LYS A 124 -3.85 -15.67 16.02
N ARG A 125 -2.76 -14.89 16.18
CA ARG A 125 -2.46 -13.65 15.42
C ARG A 125 -2.34 -13.93 13.91
N TYR A 126 -3.35 -13.56 13.14
CA TYR A 126 -3.40 -13.65 11.68
C TYR A 126 -3.21 -12.26 11.08
N TRP A 127 -2.34 -12.07 10.09
CA TRP A 127 -2.26 -10.79 9.37
C TRP A 127 -3.24 -10.77 8.20
N ALA A 128 -4.09 -9.75 8.13
CA ALA A 128 -5.07 -9.52 7.07
C ALA A 128 -4.73 -8.24 6.31
N ILE A 129 -4.98 -8.23 5.00
CA ILE A 129 -4.85 -7.02 4.18
C ILE A 129 -6.02 -6.08 4.47
N ASN A 130 -5.73 -4.82 4.79
CA ASN A 130 -6.72 -3.78 5.08
C ASN A 130 -6.58 -2.52 4.19
N GLY A 131 -5.60 -2.50 3.29
CA GLY A 131 -5.43 -1.40 2.34
C GLY A 131 -4.48 -1.80 1.21
N VAL A 132 -4.72 -1.24 0.03
CA VAL A 132 -3.93 -1.49 -1.17
C VAL A 132 -3.70 -0.19 -1.91
N LEU A 133 -2.46 0.03 -2.35
CA LEU A 133 -2.11 1.03 -3.34
C LEU A 133 -1.36 0.36 -4.48
N ASP A 134 -1.85 0.54 -5.70
CA ASP A 134 -1.16 0.19 -6.93
C ASP A 134 -0.31 1.37 -7.42
N VAL A 135 0.90 1.05 -7.89
CA VAL A 135 1.86 2.01 -8.42
C VAL A 135 2.46 1.43 -9.70
N THR A 136 1.91 1.81 -10.84
CA THR A 136 2.44 1.44 -12.16
C THR A 136 3.52 2.42 -12.59
N ILE A 137 4.71 1.90 -12.92
CA ILE A 137 5.78 2.70 -13.50
C ILE A 137 5.47 2.96 -14.98
N GLY A 138 4.98 4.16 -15.25
CA GLY A 138 4.77 4.70 -16.60
C GLY A 138 5.65 5.91 -16.86
N GLU A 139 5.04 7.00 -17.31
CA GLU A 139 5.72 8.30 -17.38
C GLU A 139 6.10 8.76 -15.96
N MET A 140 7.37 9.17 -15.79
CA MET A 140 7.93 9.54 -14.48
C MET A 140 8.17 11.04 -14.40
N GLU A 141 7.89 11.60 -13.23
CA GLU A 141 8.23 12.97 -12.85
C GLU A 141 9.75 13.11 -12.71
N LYS A 142 10.31 14.20 -13.25
CA LYS A 142 11.76 14.51 -13.18
C LYS A 142 12.12 15.56 -12.14
N ASP A 143 11.14 16.36 -11.72
CA ASP A 143 11.31 17.29 -10.60
C ASP A 143 11.07 16.53 -9.31
N SER A 144 12.08 16.48 -8.43
CA SER A 144 11.97 15.78 -7.14
C SER A 144 10.97 16.41 -6.17
N LYS A 145 10.33 17.53 -6.55
CA LYS A 145 9.39 18.29 -5.73
C LYS A 145 10.00 18.68 -4.37
N GLY A 146 11.31 18.95 -4.40
CA GLY A 146 12.14 19.30 -3.25
C GLY A 146 12.53 18.14 -2.34
N LEU A 147 12.26 16.89 -2.72
CA LEU A 147 12.71 15.71 -1.99
C LEU A 147 14.14 15.32 -2.38
N ALA A 148 14.92 14.86 -1.39
CA ALA A 148 16.24 14.26 -1.59
C ALA A 148 16.12 12.75 -1.88
N LEU A 149 15.52 12.42 -3.03
CA LEU A 149 15.35 11.04 -3.48
C LEU A 149 16.68 10.44 -3.95
N PRO A 150 16.90 9.12 -3.78
CA PRO A 150 18.09 8.44 -4.29
C PRO A 150 18.04 8.21 -5.81
N PHE A 151 17.03 8.72 -6.48
CA PHE A 151 16.79 8.61 -7.92
C PHE A 151 16.21 9.93 -8.46
N LYS A 152 16.42 10.18 -9.76
CA LYS A 152 16.04 11.43 -10.43
C LYS A 152 14.60 11.43 -10.94
N GLU A 153 14.10 10.27 -11.34
CA GLU A 153 12.78 10.12 -11.95
C GLU A 153 11.93 9.17 -11.12
N PHE A 154 10.65 9.50 -10.93
CA PHE A 154 9.76 8.72 -10.09
C PHE A 154 8.28 8.87 -10.46
N VAL A 155 7.47 7.95 -9.99
CA VAL A 155 6.02 8.10 -9.85
C VAL A 155 5.68 8.16 -8.37
N SER A 156 4.55 8.76 -8.03
CA SER A 156 4.04 8.74 -6.66
C SER A 156 2.57 8.41 -6.60
N GLY A 157 2.16 7.81 -5.49
CA GLY A 157 0.78 7.49 -5.19
C GLY A 157 0.51 7.74 -3.70
N LYS A 158 -0.76 7.97 -3.34
CA LYS A 158 -1.17 8.08 -1.94
C LYS A 158 -2.40 7.21 -1.71
N PHE A 159 -2.52 6.67 -0.51
CA PHE A 159 -3.76 6.08 -0.03
C PHE A 159 -3.94 6.38 1.46
N SER A 160 -5.19 6.38 1.90
CA SER A 160 -5.51 6.40 3.32
C SER A 160 -5.88 5.00 3.81
N ILE A 161 -5.48 4.69 5.05
CA ILE A 161 -5.82 3.45 5.74
C ILE A 161 -7.11 3.61 6.56
N ASP A 162 -7.59 4.85 6.76
CA ASP A 162 -8.80 5.14 7.51
C ASP A 162 -9.76 6.06 6.75
N ASP A 163 -11.05 5.94 7.03
CA ASP A 163 -12.10 6.70 6.32
C ASP A 163 -12.00 8.23 6.51
N ASN A 164 -11.17 8.68 7.46
CA ASN A 164 -11.03 10.10 7.81
C ASN A 164 -9.74 10.73 7.28
N ASP A 165 -8.98 10.04 6.42
CA ASP A 165 -7.72 10.52 5.83
C ASP A 165 -6.67 10.97 6.87
N LYS A 166 -6.73 10.44 8.09
CA LYS A 166 -5.76 10.80 9.14
C LYS A 166 -4.52 9.93 9.07
N LYS A 167 -4.67 8.69 8.63
CA LYS A 167 -3.60 7.73 8.40
C LYS A 167 -3.31 7.67 6.92
N VAL A 168 -2.31 8.41 6.48
CA VAL A 168 -1.99 8.54 5.06
C VAL A 168 -0.63 7.91 4.79
N ILE A 169 -0.56 7.17 3.70
CA ILE A 169 0.67 6.60 3.19
C ILE A 169 0.90 7.11 1.76
N TRP A 170 2.12 7.58 1.51
CA TRP A 170 2.62 7.91 0.19
C TRP A 170 3.63 6.87 -0.25
N ALA A 171 3.53 6.42 -1.50
CA ALA A 171 4.54 5.64 -2.19
C ALA A 171 5.27 6.54 -3.19
N ILE A 172 6.58 6.43 -3.24
CA ILE A 172 7.45 7.08 -4.22
C ILE A 172 8.31 6.00 -4.85
N ALA A 173 8.19 5.80 -6.15
CA ALA A 173 8.79 4.65 -6.81
C ALA A 173 9.42 4.98 -8.16
N ASN A 174 10.42 4.20 -8.54
CA ASN A 174 10.94 4.11 -9.91
C ASN A 174 11.07 2.64 -10.30
N GLU A 175 11.68 2.31 -11.44
CA GLU A 175 11.82 0.93 -11.93
C GLU A 175 12.48 -0.09 -10.96
N LYS A 176 13.18 0.38 -9.92
CA LYS A 176 13.99 -0.44 -9.00
C LYS A 176 13.65 -0.23 -7.53
N HIS A 177 13.23 0.96 -7.15
CA HIS A 177 13.08 1.37 -5.77
C HIS A 177 11.65 1.81 -5.48
N VAL A 178 11.18 1.47 -4.30
CA VAL A 178 9.93 1.92 -3.69
C VAL A 178 10.28 2.42 -2.29
N ILE A 179 9.95 3.67 -2.04
CA ILE A 179 10.01 4.31 -0.74
C ILE A 179 8.59 4.62 -0.31
N THR A 180 8.32 4.47 0.98
CA THR A 180 7.04 4.80 1.58
C THR A 180 7.22 5.74 2.74
N ILE A 181 6.36 6.74 2.80
CA ILE A 181 6.24 7.69 3.89
C ILE A 181 4.84 7.51 4.47
N GLY A 182 4.74 7.27 5.77
CA GLY A 182 3.48 7.20 6.49
C GLY A 182 3.33 8.35 7.47
N LYS A 183 2.13 8.93 7.56
CA LYS A 183 1.76 9.96 8.54
C LYS A 183 0.53 9.52 9.32
N PHE A 184 0.65 9.53 10.65
CA PHE A 184 -0.39 9.04 11.55
C PHE A 184 -0.57 10.04 12.69
N PRO A 185 -1.82 10.34 13.10
CA PRO A 185 -2.05 11.13 14.30
C PRO A 185 -1.58 10.33 15.52
N ILE A 186 -0.92 11.02 16.44
CA ILE A 186 -0.58 10.47 17.75
C ILE A 186 -1.01 11.44 18.83
N PRO A 187 -1.47 10.95 20.00
CA PRO A 187 -1.85 11.82 21.10
C PRO A 187 -0.72 12.80 21.47
N PRO A 188 -1.03 14.03 21.88
CA PRO A 188 -0.07 14.95 22.48
C PRO A 188 0.74 14.24 23.57
N LEU A 189 2.00 14.65 23.76
CA LEU A 189 2.79 14.21 24.91
C LEU A 189 2.22 14.85 26.18
N ASP A 190 1.11 14.32 26.69
CA ASP A 190 0.59 14.69 28.01
C ASP A 190 1.60 14.27 29.11
N HIS A 191 1.96 15.20 29.99
CA HIS A 191 2.90 15.00 31.07
C HIS A 191 2.36 14.13 32.22
N LYS A 192 1.10 13.66 32.15
CA LYS A 192 0.47 12.89 33.24
C LYS A 192 -0.44 11.75 32.75
N LEU A 193 0.16 10.71 32.19
CA LEU A 193 -0.47 9.38 32.22
C LEU A 193 0.01 8.65 33.47
N ASN A 194 -0.66 8.86 34.62
CA ASN A 194 -0.61 8.05 35.86
C ASN A 194 0.41 6.89 35.90
N GLY A 195 1.72 7.17 35.81
CA GLY A 195 2.79 6.17 35.77
C GLY A 195 2.76 5.16 34.60
N LYS A 196 1.94 5.31 33.55
CA LYS A 196 1.85 4.38 32.41
C LYS A 196 2.48 4.99 31.15
N PRO A 197 3.39 4.29 30.47
CA PRO A 197 4.06 4.82 29.27
C PRO A 197 3.06 5.13 28.16
N GLN A 198 3.13 6.34 27.61
CA GLN A 198 2.47 6.76 26.38
C GLN A 198 2.85 5.85 25.23
N LEU A 199 1.85 5.36 24.49
CA LEU A 199 1.94 4.47 23.33
C LEU A 199 3.21 3.59 23.33
N GLN A 200 3.05 2.34 23.73
CA GLN A 200 3.95 1.29 23.29
C GLN A 200 3.78 1.15 21.76
N PHE A 201 4.43 2.02 20.99
CA PHE A 201 4.95 1.58 19.69
C PHE A 201 5.74 0.30 19.97
N PRO A 202 5.76 -0.69 19.07
CA PRO A 202 6.65 -1.84 19.21
C PRO A 202 8.09 -1.33 19.22
N LEU A 203 8.55 -0.99 20.41
CA LEU A 203 9.95 -0.83 20.78
C LEU A 203 10.60 -2.22 20.90
N GLU A 204 9.89 -3.29 20.51
CA GLU A 204 10.26 -4.68 20.78
C GLU A 204 11.61 -5.08 20.15
N ASN A 205 12.22 -4.24 19.30
CA ASN A 205 13.58 -4.46 18.81
C ASN A 205 14.57 -3.29 19.04
N PHE A 206 14.29 -2.35 19.96
CA PHE A 206 15.26 -1.28 20.25
C PHE A 206 15.50 -1.10 21.75
N SER A 207 16.67 -1.54 22.20
CA SER A 207 17.22 -1.19 23.51
C SER A 207 17.71 0.26 23.46
N PRO A 208 17.27 1.16 24.37
CA PRO A 208 17.68 2.57 24.45
C PRO A 208 19.19 2.84 24.66
N LYS A 209 20.04 1.81 24.58
CA LYS A 209 21.48 1.83 24.85
C LYS A 209 22.32 1.46 23.63
N ASP A 210 21.88 1.76 22.40
CA ASP A 210 22.72 1.56 21.21
C ASP A 210 23.77 2.70 21.09
N PRO A 211 25.08 2.40 21.21
CA PRO A 211 26.15 3.38 21.16
C PRO A 211 26.44 3.96 19.76
N LYS A 212 25.76 3.49 18.70
CA LYS A 212 25.97 3.96 17.30
C LYS A 212 25.06 5.13 16.91
N ARG A 213 24.78 6.04 17.83
CA ARG A 213 23.93 7.21 17.56
C ARG A 213 24.65 8.17 16.60
N ASP A 214 24.10 8.30 15.39
CA ASP A 214 24.54 9.29 14.41
C ASP A 214 24.26 10.70 14.95
N SER A 215 25.29 11.55 14.98
CA SER A 215 25.24 12.90 15.56
C SER A 215 24.30 13.83 14.77
N ILE A 216 24.03 13.52 13.50
CA ILE A 216 23.10 14.25 12.64
C ILE A 216 21.63 14.14 13.14
N LEU A 217 21.32 13.18 14.00
CA LEU A 217 19.95 12.88 14.48
C LEU A 217 19.56 13.61 15.79
N ASN A 218 20.41 14.49 16.31
CA ASN A 218 20.24 15.12 17.63
C ASN A 218 19.36 16.39 17.67
N MET A 219 18.66 16.73 16.58
CA MET A 219 17.67 17.83 16.58
C MET A 219 16.26 17.43 17.03
N GLY A 220 16.10 16.23 17.63
CA GLY A 220 14.94 15.91 18.47
C GLY A 220 13.98 14.87 17.90
N LYS A 221 14.33 13.60 18.16
CA LYS A 221 13.49 12.37 18.17
C LYS A 221 13.24 11.67 16.83
N HIS A 222 14.33 11.37 16.11
CA HIS A 222 14.33 10.39 15.03
C HIS A 222 14.88 9.05 15.56
N TYR A 223 14.16 7.95 15.30
CA TYR A 223 14.56 6.59 15.66
C TYR A 223 14.68 5.75 14.39
N LEU A 224 15.77 5.01 14.27
CA LEU A 224 15.97 4.07 13.18
C LEU A 224 15.85 2.64 13.72
N PHE A 225 15.07 1.82 13.02
CA PHE A 225 14.92 0.40 13.32
C PHE A 225 15.19 -0.42 12.06
N LEU A 226 15.51 -1.69 12.26
CA LEU A 226 15.53 -2.68 11.18
C LEU A 226 14.18 -3.40 11.19
N GLY A 227 13.48 -3.33 10.05
CA GLY A 227 12.23 -4.06 9.83
C GLY A 227 12.45 -5.57 9.68
N THR A 228 11.36 -6.31 9.51
CA THR A 228 11.35 -7.78 9.49
C THR A 228 12.23 -8.42 8.40
N LYS A 229 12.49 -7.69 7.30
CA LYS A 229 13.40 -8.10 6.22
C LYS A 229 14.78 -7.45 6.25
N GLY A 230 15.17 -6.84 7.37
CA GLY A 230 16.42 -6.06 7.46
C GLY A 230 16.38 -4.74 6.69
N ASN A 231 15.21 -4.34 6.17
CA ASN A 231 15.02 -3.03 5.56
C ASN A 231 14.95 -1.96 6.65
N PRO A 232 15.66 -0.83 6.51
CA PRO A 232 15.61 0.23 7.50
C PRO A 232 14.22 0.87 7.52
N ILE A 233 13.78 1.22 8.72
CA ILE A 233 12.61 2.06 8.93
C ILE A 233 12.98 3.18 9.89
N LEU A 234 12.75 4.41 9.46
CA LEU A 234 13.02 5.62 10.21
C LEU A 234 11.69 6.18 10.72
N TYR A 235 11.61 6.55 11.99
CA TYR A 235 10.46 7.23 12.57
C TYR A 235 10.86 8.53 13.19
N TYR A 236 9.94 9.51 13.16
CA TYR A 236 10.05 10.68 14.01
C TYR A 236 8.68 11.23 14.37
N ARG A 237 8.64 12.01 15.44
CA ARG A 237 7.46 12.74 15.87
C ARG A 237 7.62 14.20 15.51
N GLU A 238 6.61 14.78 14.86
CA GLU A 238 6.49 16.21 14.65
C GLU A 238 5.07 16.66 15.03
N GLY A 239 4.95 17.51 16.04
CA GLY A 239 3.66 17.89 16.62
C GLY A 239 2.87 16.68 17.13
N ASP A 240 1.64 16.54 16.63
CA ASP A 240 0.70 15.44 16.91
C ASP A 240 0.71 14.37 15.82
N SER A 241 1.81 14.26 15.07
CA SER A 241 1.98 13.25 14.02
C SER A 241 3.21 12.39 14.27
N LEU A 242 3.04 11.09 14.05
CA LEU A 242 4.13 10.15 13.81
C LEU A 242 4.35 10.06 12.31
N ILE A 243 5.61 10.25 11.91
CA ILE A 243 6.06 10.00 10.56
C ILE A 243 6.93 8.76 10.58
N TRP A 244 6.76 7.90 9.58
CA TRP A 244 7.67 6.80 9.33
C TRP A 244 8.06 6.73 7.86
N ILE A 245 9.28 6.27 7.59
CA ILE A 245 9.85 6.17 6.26
C ILE A 245 10.55 4.82 6.13
N SER A 246 10.20 4.06 5.10
CA SER A 246 10.89 2.81 4.78
C SER A 246 10.92 2.57 3.27
N GLY A 247 11.73 1.63 2.82
CA GLY A 247 11.83 1.28 1.40
C GLY A 247 12.95 0.28 1.15
N ASN A 248 13.06 -0.19 -0.09
CA ASN A 248 14.21 -1.00 -0.53
C ASN A 248 15.39 -0.12 -0.96
N VAL A 249 15.81 0.76 -0.05
CA VAL A 249 16.94 1.69 -0.20
C VAL A 249 17.78 1.68 1.08
N SER A 250 19.00 2.21 0.99
CA SER A 250 19.90 2.22 2.16
C SER A 250 19.41 3.17 3.25
N GLU A 251 19.83 2.91 4.49
CA GLU A 251 19.59 3.78 5.64
C GLU A 251 20.03 5.23 5.37
N LYS A 252 21.21 5.40 4.75
CA LYS A 252 21.76 6.71 4.41
C LYS A 252 20.81 7.51 3.51
N GLU A 253 20.17 6.85 2.56
CA GLU A 253 19.21 7.50 1.66
C GLU A 253 17.89 7.82 2.36
N LEU A 254 17.42 6.95 3.27
CA LEU A 254 16.24 7.28 4.10
C LEU A 254 16.48 8.49 5.01
N LYS A 255 17.69 8.61 5.59
CA LYS A 255 18.07 9.78 6.42
C LYS A 255 18.10 11.07 5.61
N LYS A 256 18.67 11.05 4.40
CA LYS A 256 18.66 12.21 3.49
C LYS A 256 17.24 12.61 3.11
N LEU A 257 16.39 11.64 2.75
CA LEU A 257 14.99 11.90 2.43
C LEU A 257 14.28 12.53 3.62
N ALA A 258 14.40 11.96 4.83
CA ALA A 258 13.80 12.49 6.05
C ALA A 258 14.17 13.96 6.28
N ALA A 259 15.45 14.32 6.10
CA ALA A 259 15.94 15.68 6.26
C ALA A 259 15.43 16.68 5.21
N SER A 260 14.93 16.18 4.07
CA SER A 260 14.38 17.01 2.99
C SER A 260 12.87 17.22 3.07
N LEU A 261 12.18 16.50 3.97
CA LEU A 261 10.74 16.62 4.12
C LEU A 261 10.36 18.03 4.61
N PRO A 262 9.28 18.62 4.09
CA PRO A 262 8.72 19.84 4.65
C PRO A 262 8.14 19.55 6.03
N LYS A 263 7.79 20.61 6.76
CA LYS A 263 7.05 20.48 8.02
C LYS A 263 5.79 19.65 7.82
N VAL A 264 5.47 18.78 8.77
CA VAL A 264 4.28 17.91 8.69
C VAL A 264 2.95 18.69 8.64
N SER A 265 2.94 19.95 9.08
CA SER A 265 1.80 20.87 8.94
C SER A 265 1.65 21.48 7.55
N SER A 266 2.58 21.25 6.61
CA SER A 266 2.46 21.74 5.23
C SER A 266 1.32 21.03 4.51
N SER A 267 0.53 21.78 3.73
CA SER A 267 -0.51 21.23 2.85
C SER A 267 0.05 20.32 1.75
N SER A 268 1.29 20.59 1.34
CA SER A 268 1.98 19.85 0.29
C SER A 268 2.69 18.59 0.80
N PHE A 269 2.72 18.33 2.12
CA PHE A 269 3.44 17.19 2.70
C PHE A 269 3.02 15.87 2.01
N PRO A 270 3.97 15.00 1.61
CA PRO A 270 5.40 15.02 1.92
C PRO A 270 6.25 15.86 0.96
N PHE A 271 5.68 16.46 -0.08
CA PHE A 271 6.41 17.23 -1.08
C PHE A 271 6.62 18.68 -0.63
N SER A 272 7.77 19.26 -0.96
CA SER A 272 8.09 20.65 -0.62
C SER A 272 7.57 21.65 -1.66
N LYS A 273 7.07 21.16 -2.81
CA LYS A 273 6.45 21.93 -3.89
C LYS A 273 5.31 21.11 -4.50
N GLU A 274 4.28 21.79 -4.98
CA GLU A 274 3.22 21.19 -5.82
C GLU A 274 3.68 21.04 -7.26
#